data_AF-R7ETG2-F1
#
_entry.id   AF-R7ETG2-F1
#
_cell.length_a   1.000
_cell.length_b   1.000
_cell.length_c   1.000
_cell.angle_alpha   90.00
_cell.angle_beta   90.00
_cell.angle_gamma   90.00
#
_symmetry.space_group_name_H-M   'P 1'
#
loop_
_entity.id
_entity.type
_entity.pdbx_description
1 polymer ?
#
loop_
_entity_poly.entity_id
_entity_poly.type
_entity_poly.pdbx_seq_one_letter_code
_entity_poly.pdbx_strand_id
1 'polypeptide(L)'
;MSAVFEVSSASGDILGWAVSVSPSGFGGNIDMIVGIGHDGKIVGVNITALSETPGLGSRVNDANYLSQYIGISGKPALGTDVDAISGATISSRSVLSGVNRALAAVVGMELVPAE
;
A
#
# COMPACT_ATOMS: atom_id res chain seq x y z
N MET A 1 2.13 -10.29 -7.47
CA MET A 1 2.73 -11.04 -6.36
C MET A 1 2.92 -10.07 -5.21
N SER A 2 2.71 -10.50 -3.96
CA SER A 2 2.95 -9.70 -2.76
C SER A 2 3.89 -10.46 -1.85
N ALA A 3 4.91 -9.80 -1.32
CA ALA A 3 5.81 -10.37 -0.32
C ALA A 3 5.54 -9.69 1.02
N VAL A 4 5.41 -10.47 2.09
CA VAL A 4 5.12 -9.96 3.43
C VAL A 4 6.32 -10.22 4.31
N PHE A 5 6.72 -9.20 5.06
CA PHE A 5 7.82 -9.24 6.00
C PHE A 5 7.28 -8.89 7.39
N GLU A 6 7.48 -9.77 8.36
CA GLU A 6 7.16 -9.46 9.77
C GLU A 6 8.13 -8.41 10.31
N VAL A 7 7.61 -7.45 11.04
CA VAL A 7 8.39 -6.39 11.69
C VAL A 7 8.27 -6.57 13.20
N SER A 8 9.39 -6.86 13.86
CA SER A 8 9.46 -7.03 15.31
C SER A 8 10.41 -6.02 15.95
N SER A 9 10.16 -5.70 17.22
CA SER A 9 11.04 -4.90 18.05
C SER A 9 12.30 -5.68 18.45
N ALA A 10 13.31 -4.98 18.98
CA ALA A 10 14.48 -5.64 19.56
C ALA A 10 14.16 -6.55 20.76
N SER A 11 12.99 -6.38 21.40
CA SER A 11 12.47 -7.25 22.46
C SER A 11 11.75 -8.50 21.93
N GLY A 12 11.51 -8.59 20.62
CA GLY A 12 10.78 -9.69 19.99
C GLY A 12 9.27 -9.49 19.87
N ASP A 13 8.76 -8.30 20.20
CA ASP A 13 7.34 -7.99 20.07
C ASP A 13 7.00 -7.71 18.61
N ILE A 14 5.97 -8.37 18.07
CA ILE A 14 5.49 -8.10 16.71
C ILE A 14 4.85 -6.72 16.66
N LEU A 15 5.46 -5.82 15.88
CA LEU A 15 4.97 -4.45 15.66
C LEU A 15 4.01 -4.39 14.47
N GLY A 16 4.11 -5.34 13.54
CA GLY A 16 3.24 -5.46 12.37
C GLY A 16 3.94 -6.11 11.20
N TRP A 17 3.58 -5.68 9.99
CA TRP A 17 4.06 -6.25 8.73
C TRP A 17 4.40 -5.15 7.72
N ALA A 18 5.44 -5.38 6.92
CA ALA A 18 5.71 -4.63 5.72
C ALA A 18 5.36 -5.50 4.51
N VAL A 19 4.52 -4.99 3.61
CA VAL A 19 4.08 -5.73 2.42
C VAL A 19 4.58 -5.03 1.17
N SER A 20 5.43 -5.73 0.41
CA SER A 20 5.85 -5.30 -0.92
C SER A 20 4.84 -5.75 -1.96
N VAL A 21 4.35 -4.81 -2.76
CA VAL A 21 3.40 -5.03 -3.84
C VAL A 21 3.81 -4.26 -5.08
N SER A 22 3.47 -4.81 -6.25
CA SER A 22 3.78 -4.21 -7.56
C SER A 22 2.52 -4.23 -8.45
N PRO A 23 1.52 -3.36 -8.21
CA PRO A 23 0.39 -3.18 -9.13
C PRO A 23 0.84 -2.57 -10.47
N SER A 24 0.13 -2.94 -11.54
CA SER A 24 0.32 -2.34 -12.87
C SER A 24 -0.33 -0.96 -12.93
N GLY A 25 0.47 0.08 -13.16
CA GLY A 25 0.06 1.46 -13.45
C GLY A 25 -0.16 1.72 -14.95
N PHE A 26 -0.27 2.99 -15.31
CA PHE A 26 -0.42 3.42 -16.70
C PHE A 26 0.90 3.35 -17.47
N GLY A 27 1.99 3.91 -16.93
CA GLY A 27 3.32 3.87 -17.53
C GLY A 27 4.16 2.63 -17.24
N GLY A 28 3.68 1.74 -16.37
CA GLY A 28 4.40 0.53 -15.96
C GLY A 28 4.02 0.11 -14.54
N ASN A 29 4.76 -0.85 -13.97
CA ASN A 29 4.55 -1.27 -12.60
C ASN A 29 4.87 -0.14 -11.61
N ILE A 30 4.11 -0.11 -10.51
CA ILE A 30 4.34 0.77 -9.36
C ILE A 30 4.80 -0.12 -8.22
N ASP A 31 6.09 -0.12 -7.92
CA ASP A 31 6.62 -0.91 -6.80
C ASP A 31 6.45 -0.10 -5.53
N MET A 32 5.82 -0.69 -4.52
CA MET A 32 5.51 0.00 -3.28
C MET A 32 5.54 -0.95 -2.08
N ILE A 33 5.86 -0.38 -0.93
CA ILE A 33 5.83 -1.04 0.37
C ILE A 33 4.72 -0.39 1.19
N VAL A 34 3.87 -1.22 1.77
CA VAL A 34 2.80 -0.80 2.68
C VAL A 34 3.11 -1.37 4.06
N GLY A 35 3.29 -0.48 5.03
CA GLY A 35 3.42 -0.85 6.44
C GLY A 35 2.04 -0.98 7.07
N ILE A 36 1.78 -2.10 7.72
CA ILE A 36 0.55 -2.41 8.43
C ILE A 36 0.93 -2.72 9.87
N GLY A 37 0.36 -2.00 10.83
CA GLY A 37 0.59 -2.23 12.25
C GLY A 37 -0.08 -3.53 12.73
N HIS A 38 0.30 -3.97 13.93
CA HIS A 38 -0.33 -5.13 14.58
C HIS A 38 -1.85 -4.96 14.82
N ASP A 39 -2.37 -3.73 14.80
CA ASP A 39 -3.80 -3.43 14.89
C ASP A 39 -4.52 -3.47 13.53
N GLY A 40 -3.82 -3.90 12.48
CA GLY A 40 -4.33 -4.02 11.11
C GLY A 40 -4.45 -2.69 10.37
N LYS A 41 -4.02 -1.57 10.96
CA LYS A 41 -4.06 -0.26 10.29
C LYS A 41 -2.80 0.00 9.49
N ILE A 42 -2.95 0.72 8.39
CA ILE A 42 -1.82 1.22 7.62
C ILE A 42 -1.06 2.24 8.47
N VAL A 43 0.23 1.99 8.69
CA VAL A 43 1.14 2.92 9.37
C VAL A 43 1.97 3.75 8.38
N GLY A 44 2.08 3.29 7.14
CA GLY A 44 2.78 4.02 6.09
C GLY A 44 2.66 3.37 4.72
N VAL A 45 2.82 4.18 3.68
CA VAL A 45 2.89 3.73 2.28
C VAL A 45 4.08 4.43 1.64
N ASN A 46 4.92 3.68 0.94
CA ASN A 46 6.08 4.21 0.24
C ASN A 46 6.18 3.60 -1.15
N ILE A 47 6.33 4.41 -2.20
CA ILE A 47 6.57 3.93 -3.56
C ILE A 47 8.07 3.88 -3.79
N THR A 48 8.60 2.68 -4.03
CA THR A 48 10.02 2.42 -4.24
C THR A 48 10.44 2.57 -5.70
N ALA A 49 9.53 2.32 -6.65
CA ALA A 49 9.77 2.54 -8.07
C ALA A 49 8.47 2.93 -8.80
N LEU A 50 8.60 3.83 -9.79
CA LEU A 50 7.49 4.39 -10.52
C LEU A 50 7.91 4.72 -11.97
N SER A 51 7.15 4.24 -12.95
CA SER A 51 7.39 4.51 -14.38
C SER A 51 6.29 5.35 -15.03
N GLU A 52 5.55 6.11 -14.22
CA GLU A 52 4.44 6.93 -14.68
C GLU A 52 4.87 8.21 -15.42
N THR A 53 3.94 8.78 -16.19
CA THR A 53 4.18 10.04 -16.90
C THR A 53 4.55 11.16 -15.92
N PRO A 54 5.72 11.82 -16.08
CA PRO A 54 6.15 12.91 -15.21
C PRO A 54 5.12 14.05 -15.16
N GLY A 55 4.82 14.54 -13.96
CA GLY A 55 3.90 15.66 -13.74
C GLY A 55 2.40 15.31 -13.75
N LEU A 56 2.04 14.08 -14.14
CA LEU A 56 0.67 13.56 -14.09
C LEU A 56 0.60 12.37 -13.14
N GLY A 57 0.87 11.17 -13.64
CA GLY A 57 0.83 9.92 -12.87
C GLY A 57 1.90 9.87 -11.78
N SER A 58 3.02 10.57 -11.95
CA SER A 58 4.10 10.60 -10.95
C SER A 58 3.70 11.19 -9.59
N ARG A 59 2.61 11.99 -9.56
CA ARG A 59 2.11 12.65 -8.35
C ARG A 59 1.56 11.68 -7.31
N VAL A 60 1.31 10.42 -7.67
CA VAL A 60 0.93 9.39 -6.70
C VAL A 60 2.04 9.07 -5.70
N ASN A 61 3.27 9.53 -5.94
CA ASN A 61 4.38 9.45 -5.00
C ASN A 61 4.45 10.65 -4.03
N ASP A 62 3.52 11.60 -4.12
CA ASP A 62 3.49 12.73 -3.19
C ASP A 62 3.12 12.25 -1.79
N ALA A 63 3.91 12.65 -0.78
CA ALA A 63 3.69 12.26 0.61
C ALA A 63 2.28 12.64 1.12
N ASN A 64 1.74 13.78 0.66
CA ASN A 64 0.39 14.22 1.00
C ASN A 64 -0.72 13.34 0.40
N TYR A 65 -0.45 12.70 -0.74
CA TYR A 65 -1.38 11.73 -1.32
C TYR A 65 -1.28 10.40 -0.56
N LEU A 66 -0.06 9.92 -0.31
CA LEU A 66 0.18 8.66 0.40
C LEU A 66 -0.25 8.68 1.87
N SER A 67 -0.23 9.84 2.53
CA SER A 67 -0.65 9.97 3.94
C SER A 67 -2.15 9.75 4.15
N GLN A 68 -2.98 9.90 3.11
CA GLN A 68 -4.42 9.65 3.19
C GLN A 68 -4.75 8.19 3.57
N TYR A 69 -3.84 7.27 3.29
CA TYR A 69 -4.02 5.86 3.62
C TYR A 69 -3.75 5.54 5.11
N ILE A 70 -3.05 6.42 5.83
CA ILE A 70 -2.60 6.14 7.20
C ILE A 70 -3.80 6.04 8.14
N GLY A 71 -3.83 5.00 8.98
CA GLY A 71 -4.89 4.73 9.94
C GLY A 71 -6.07 3.90 9.41
N ILE A 72 -6.10 3.59 8.11
CA ILE A 72 -7.15 2.75 7.52
C ILE A 72 -6.81 1.26 7.76
N SER A 73 -7.78 0.48 8.24
CA SER A 73 -7.67 -0.99 8.40
C SER A 73 -8.64 -1.79 7.53
N GLY A 74 -9.51 -1.11 6.77
CA GLY A 74 -10.47 -1.72 5.84
C GLY A 74 -9.96 -1.72 4.41
N LYS A 75 -10.86 -1.99 3.45
CA LYS A 75 -10.57 -1.89 2.01
C LYS A 75 -10.89 -0.47 1.52
N PRO A 76 -9.94 0.49 1.52
CA PRO A 76 -10.20 1.84 1.08
C PRO A 76 -10.76 1.90 -0.35
N ALA A 77 -11.54 2.95 -0.62
CA ALA A 77 -12.08 3.30 -1.92
C ALA A 77 -11.74 4.75 -2.31
N LEU A 78 -11.45 4.94 -3.60
CA LEU A 78 -11.20 6.27 -4.15
C LEU A 78 -12.49 7.11 -4.15
N GLY A 79 -12.40 8.36 -3.72
CA GLY A 79 -13.51 9.29 -3.58
C GLY A 79 -14.36 9.08 -2.32
N THR A 80 -13.96 8.15 -1.44
CA THR A 80 -14.60 7.94 -0.14
C THR A 80 -13.57 8.06 0.97
N ASP A 81 -12.52 7.24 0.93
CA ASP A 81 -11.47 7.24 1.95
C ASP A 81 -10.21 7.97 1.48
N VAL A 82 -9.97 7.98 0.16
CA VAL A 82 -8.80 8.58 -0.47
C VAL A 82 -9.20 9.34 -1.73
N ASP A 83 -8.73 10.57 -1.87
CA ASP A 83 -8.96 11.37 -3.06
C ASP A 83 -8.08 10.93 -4.22
N ALA A 84 -8.66 10.78 -5.41
CA ALA A 84 -7.90 10.52 -6.62
C ALA A 84 -7.16 11.79 -7.08
N ILE A 85 -6.00 11.61 -7.70
CA ILE A 85 -5.29 12.72 -8.33
C ILE A 85 -5.94 13.01 -9.69
N SER A 86 -6.44 14.24 -9.84
CA SER A 86 -7.03 14.70 -11.11
C SER A 86 -6.02 14.59 -12.26
N GLY A 87 -6.44 14.00 -13.38
CA GLY A 87 -5.58 13.70 -14.52
C GLY A 87 -4.69 12.46 -14.36
N ALA A 88 -4.74 11.77 -13.22
CA ALA A 88 -3.95 10.56 -12.91
C ALA A 88 -4.81 9.45 -12.29
N THR A 89 -6.04 9.27 -12.79
CA THR A 89 -7.00 8.30 -12.24
C THR A 89 -6.51 6.86 -12.32
N ILE A 90 -5.82 6.47 -13.40
CA ILE A 90 -5.31 5.10 -13.58
C ILE A 90 -4.21 4.80 -12.55
N SER A 91 -3.25 5.71 -12.39
CA SER A 91 -2.19 5.60 -11.39
C SER A 91 -2.75 5.61 -9.97
N SER A 92 -3.74 6.48 -9.69
CA SER A 92 -4.42 6.54 -8.39
C SER A 92 -5.10 5.21 -8.04
N ARG A 93 -5.82 4.61 -9.01
CA ARG A 93 -6.46 3.27 -8.85
C ARG A 93 -5.42 2.17 -8.66
N SER A 94 -4.25 2.31 -9.28
CA SER A 94 -3.18 1.32 -9.18
C SER A 94 -2.55 1.32 -7.78
N VAL A 95 -2.28 2.49 -7.21
CA VAL A 95 -1.85 2.62 -5.81
C VAL A 95 -2.90 2.08 -4.86
N LEU A 96 -4.17 2.45 -5.03
CA LEU A 96 -5.27 1.90 -4.22
C LEU A 96 -5.31 0.36 -4.29
N SER A 97 -5.18 -0.20 -5.49
CA SER A 97 -5.14 -1.64 -5.70
C SER A 97 -3.94 -2.29 -4.99
N GLY A 98 -2.77 -1.66 -5.00
CA GLY A 98 -1.60 -2.09 -4.24
C GLY A 98 -1.88 -2.14 -2.74
N VAL A 99 -2.41 -1.04 -2.19
CA VAL A 99 -2.78 -0.94 -0.76
C VAL A 99 -3.81 -2.02 -0.37
N ASN A 100 -4.86 -2.19 -1.17
CA ASN A 100 -5.87 -3.22 -0.91
C ASN A 100 -5.31 -4.64 -0.96
N ARG A 101 -4.35 -4.91 -1.85
CA ARG A 101 -3.64 -6.19 -1.89
C ARG A 101 -2.77 -6.41 -0.67
N ALA A 102 -2.09 -5.37 -0.19
CA ALA A 102 -1.26 -5.44 1.00
C ALA A 102 -2.09 -5.76 2.25
N LEU A 103 -3.20 -5.06 2.44
CA LEU A 103 -4.15 -5.33 3.52
C LEU A 103 -4.71 -6.75 3.44
N ALA A 104 -5.12 -7.19 2.26
CA ALA A 104 -5.62 -8.55 2.07
C ALA A 104 -4.55 -9.62 2.35
N ALA A 105 -3.28 -9.34 2.06
CA ALA A 105 -2.19 -10.26 2.35
C ALA A 105 -1.98 -10.45 3.86
N VAL A 106 -2.08 -9.39 4.65
CA VAL A 106 -1.97 -9.48 6.12
C VAL A 106 -3.21 -10.12 6.74
N VAL A 107 -4.42 -9.73 6.32
CA VAL A 107 -5.66 -10.38 6.80
C VAL A 107 -5.71 -11.86 6.41
N GLY A 108 -5.20 -12.21 5.22
CA GLY A 108 -5.11 -13.59 4.76
C GLY A 108 -4.09 -14.44 5.52
N MET A 109 -3.10 -13.85 6.19
CA MET A 109 -2.15 -14.58 7.03
C MET A 109 -2.80 -15.16 8.29
N GLU A 110 -3.90 -14.58 8.78
CA GLU A 110 -4.67 -15.18 9.89
C GLU A 110 -5.37 -16.50 9.47
N LEU A 111 -5.38 -16.84 8.16
CA LEU A 111 -6.01 -18.04 7.60
C LEU A 111 -5.03 -19.10 7.05
N VAL A 112 -3.72 -18.98 7.32
CA VAL A 112 -2.77 -20.06 7.00
C VAL A 112 -2.05 -20.46 8.28
N PRO A 113 -2.49 -21.53 8.97
CA PRO A 113 -1.66 -22.16 9.97
C PRO A 113 -0.37 -22.59 9.27
N ALA A 114 0.76 -22.16 9.80
CA ALA A 114 2.06 -22.69 9.38
C ALA A 114 2.02 -24.23 9.50
N GLU A 115 2.24 -24.91 8.38
CA GLU A 115 2.60 -26.34 8.38
C GLU A 115 4.08 -26.52 8.77
#